data_AF-A0AAX4L2R9-F1
#
_entry.id   AF-A0AAX4L2R9-F1
#
_cell.length_a   1.000
_cell.length_b   1.000
_cell.length_c   1.000
_cell.angle_alpha   90.00
_cell.angle_beta   90.00
_cell.angle_gamma   90.00
#
_symmetry.space_group_name_H-M   'P 1'
#
loop_
_entity.id
_entity.type
_entity.pdbx_description
1 polymer ?
#
loop_
_entity_poly.entity_id
_entity_poly.type
_entity_poly.pdbx_seq_one_letter_code
_entity_poly.pdbx_strand_id
1 'polypeptide(L)' 'MLSPTVAIKILLIIPAIIFFFFSFVYYILYLAKIPNFDTPSVKIISATLLAGGVLLLSLYLVI' A
#
# COMPACT_ATOMS: atom_id res chain seq x y z
N MET A 1 9.97 -9.50 26.15
CA MET A 1 8.84 -8.62 25.79
C MET A 1 9.29 -7.72 24.66
N LEU A 2 8.51 -7.58 23.58
CA LEU A 2 8.84 -6.64 22.50
C LEU A 2 8.80 -5.21 23.05
N SER A 3 9.73 -4.35 22.66
CA SER A 3 9.62 -2.93 23.02
C SER A 3 8.44 -2.28 22.29
N PRO A 4 7.75 -1.30 22.91
CA PRO A 4 6.65 -0.59 22.26
C PRO A 4 7.02 -0.01 20.89
N THR A 5 8.25 0.53 20.77
CA THR A 5 8.77 1.09 19.51
C THR A 5 8.85 0.04 18.40
N VAL A 6 9.36 -1.16 18.71
CA VAL A 6 9.45 -2.25 17.73
C VAL A 6 8.05 -2.72 17.32
N ALA A 7 7.11 -2.80 18.27
CA ALA A 7 5.72 -3.17 17.97
C ALA A 7 5.05 -2.16 17.02
N ILE A 8 5.22 -0.86 17.26
CA ILE A 8 4.69 0.20 16.38
C ILE A 8 5.33 0.12 14.98
N LYS A 9 6.64 -0.09 14.91
CA LYS A 9 7.34 -0.26 13.63
C LYS A 9 6.80 -1.43 12.81
N ILE A 10 6.51 -2.56 13.47
CA ILE A 10 5.90 -3.72 12.82
C ILE A 10 4.48 -3.39 12.32
N LEU A 11 3.68 -2.70 13.15
CA LEU A 11 2.32 -2.27 12.80
C LEU A 11 2.27 -1.26 11.65
N LEU A 12 3.37 -0.57 11.35
CA LEU A 12 3.46 0.35 10.21
C LEU A 12 4.03 -0.32 8.96
N ILE A 13 5.10 -1.11 9.09
CA ILE A 13 5.79 -1.69 7.93
C ILE A 13 4.97 -2.79 7.25
N ILE A 14 4.26 -3.64 8.02
CA ILE A 14 3.47 -4.73 7.44
C ILE A 14 2.33 -4.17 6.57
N PRO A 15 1.49 -3.23 7.07
CA PRO A 15 0.46 -2.64 6.22
C PRO A 15 1.03 -1.83 5.06
N ALA A 16 2.17 -1.14 5.23
CA ALA A 16 2.82 -0.43 4.13
C ALA A 16 3.18 -1.39 2.97
N ILE A 17 3.79 -2.54 3.27
CA ILE A 17 4.12 -3.56 2.27
C ILE A 17 2.85 -4.08 1.57
N ILE A 18 1.80 -4.37 2.34
CA ILE A 18 0.51 -4.82 1.80
C ILE A 18 -0.08 -3.77 0.85
N PHE A 19 -0.03 -2.50 1.22
CA PHE A 19 -0.54 -1.40 0.41
C PHE A 19 0.23 -1.26 -0.90
N PHE A 20 1.57 -1.33 -0.86
CA PHE A 20 2.38 -1.31 -2.07
C PHE A 20 2.11 -2.51 -2.99
N PHE A 21 1.98 -3.71 -2.41
CA PHE A 21 1.67 -4.91 -3.16
C PHE A 21 0.33 -4.78 -3.90
N PHE A 22 -0.74 -4.42 -3.20
CA PHE A 22 -2.06 -4.27 -3.85
C PHE A 22 -2.10 -3.09 -4.82
N SER A 23 -1.44 -1.97 -4.50
CA SER A 23 -1.29 -0.85 -5.43
C SER A 23 -0.71 -1.32 -6.76
N PHE A 24 0.37 -2.09 -6.71
CA PHE A 24 1.04 -2.64 -7.88
C PHE A 24 0.16 -3.62 -8.65
N VAL A 25 -0.50 -4.56 -7.94
CA VAL A 25 -1.42 -5.52 -8.55
C VAL A 25 -2.56 -4.80 -9.29
N TYR A 26 -3.25 -3.87 -8.63
CA TYR A 26 -4.34 -3.11 -9.26
C TYR A 26 -3.87 -2.29 -10.46
N TYR A 27 -2.67 -1.70 -10.38
CA TYR A 27 -2.08 -0.97 -11.49
C TYR A 27 -1.82 -1.88 -12.70
N ILE A 28 -1.27 -3.08 -12.48
CA ILE A 28 -1.03 -4.06 -13.54
C ILE A 28 -2.35 -4.53 -14.15
N LEU A 29 -3.35 -4.87 -13.32
CA LEU A 29 -4.65 -5.33 -13.82
C LEU A 29 -5.33 -4.27 -14.70
N TYR A 30 -5.21 -3.00 -14.31
CA TYR A 30 -5.65 -1.86 -15.11
C TYR A 30 -4.85 -1.74 -16.42
N LEU A 31 -3.51 -1.78 -16.34
CA LEU A 31 -2.63 -1.64 -17.51
C LEU A 31 -2.80 -2.78 -18.54
N ALA A 32 -3.01 -4.00 -18.06
CA ALA A 32 -3.29 -5.18 -18.86
C ALA A 32 -4.71 -5.22 -19.43
N LYS A 33 -5.55 -4.21 -19.10
CA LYS A 33 -6.95 -4.10 -19.53
C LYS A 33 -7.77 -5.34 -19.22
N ILE A 34 -7.57 -5.93 -18.04
CA ILE A 34 -8.35 -7.09 -17.60
C ILE A 34 -9.82 -6.67 -17.47
N PRO A 35 -10.78 -7.44 -18.02
CA PRO A 35 -12.21 -7.16 -17.85
C PRO A 35 -12.56 -7.01 -16.36
N ASN A 36 -13.40 -6.01 -16.04
CA ASN A 36 -13.75 -5.55 -14.69
C ASN A 36 -12.67 -4.71 -13.96
N PHE A 37 -11.44 -4.65 -14.48
CA PHE A 37 -10.35 -3.86 -13.88
C PHE A 37 -9.90 -2.67 -14.74
N ASP A 38 -10.30 -2.60 -16.01
CA ASP A 38 -10.12 -1.44 -16.88
C ASP A 38 -11.14 -0.32 -16.56
N THR A 39 -11.12 0.18 -15.34
CA THR A 39 -11.98 1.28 -14.90
C THR A 39 -11.17 2.38 -14.22
N PRO A 40 -11.62 3.65 -14.31
CA PRO A 40 -10.98 4.75 -13.58
C PRO A 40 -10.90 4.49 -12.06
N SER A 41 -11.89 3.79 -11.50
CA SER A 41 -11.95 3.42 -10.10
C SER A 41 -10.74 2.58 -9.67
N VAL A 42 -10.30 1.61 -10.49
CA VAL A 42 -9.12 0.79 -10.17
C VAL A 42 -7.84 1.61 -10.16
N LYS A 43 -7.70 2.57 -11.09
CA LYS A 43 -6.57 3.51 -11.09
C LYS A 43 -6.56 4.36 -9.82
N ILE A 44 -7.72 4.82 -9.35
CA ILE A 44 -7.86 5.59 -8.11
C ILE A 44 -7.52 4.71 -6.90
N ILE A 45 -8.01 3.47 -6.84
CA ILE A 45 -7.70 2.51 -5.77
C ILE A 45 -6.19 2.26 -5.70
N SER A 46 -5.56 1.97 -6.84
CA SER A 46 -4.11 1.78 -6.92
C SER A 46 -3.36 3.02 -6.41
N ALA A 47 -3.70 4.22 -6.88
CA ALA A 47 -3.07 5.45 -6.45
C ALA A 47 -3.27 5.73 -4.94
N THR A 48 -4.45 5.42 -4.41
CA THR A 48 -4.78 5.60 -2.99
C THR A 48 -3.96 4.65 -2.12
N LEU A 49 -3.83 3.39 -2.54
CA LEU A 49 -3.00 2.40 -1.86
C LEU A 49 -1.52 2.80 -1.91
N LEU A 50 -1.03 3.32 -3.04
CA LEU A 50 0.32 3.85 -3.14
C LEU A 50 0.55 4.99 -2.14
N ALA A 51 -0.33 6.00 -2.12
CA ALA A 51 -0.23 7.14 -1.22
C ALA A 51 -0.29 6.71 0.24
N GLY A 52 -1.19 5.80 0.60
CA GLY A 52 -1.29 5.23 1.95
C GLY A 52 -0.03 4.45 2.35
N GLY A 53 0.54 3.67 1.43
CA GLY A 53 1.79 2.93 1.66
C GLY A 53 2.98 3.88 1.91
N VAL A 54 3.09 4.95 1.11
CA VAL A 54 4.10 6.01 1.31
C VAL A 54 3.93 6.69 2.66
N LEU A 55 2.69 7.01 3.06
CA LEU A 55 2.41 7.63 4.36
C LEU A 55 2.83 6.73 5.53
N LEU A 56 2.45 5.45 5.49
CA LEU A 56 2.82 4.48 6.53
C LEU A 56 4.34 4.25 6.60
N LEU A 57 5.00 4.16 5.44
CA LEU A 57 6.46 4.03 5.38
C LEU A 57 7.16 5.28 5.92
N SER A 58 6.62 6.47 5.62
CA SER A 58 7.16 7.73 6.14
C SER A 58 7.06 7.78 7.66
N LEU A 59 5.92 7.39 8.24
CA LEU A 59 5.77 7.28 9.68
C LEU A 59 6.72 6.24 10.30
N TYR A 60 6.91 5.10 9.64
CA TYR A 60 7.86 4.07 10.07
C TYR A 60 9.31 4.57 10.15
N LEU A 61 9.72 5.44 9.21
CA LEU A 61 11.06 6.00 9.16
C LEU A 61 11.30 7.11 10.19
N VAL A 62 10.23 7.77 10.64
CA VAL A 62 10.30 8.87 11.62
C VAL A 62 10.28 8.34 13.06
N ILE A 63 9.51 7.29 13.32
CA ILE A 63 9.42 6.61 14.63
C ILE A 63 10.63 5.68 14.83
#